data_AF-A0A0X4EE02-F1
#
_entry.id   AF-A0A0X4EE02-F1
#
_cell.length_a   1.000
_cell.length_b   1.000
_cell.length_c   1.000
_cell.angle_alpha   90.00
_cell.angle_beta   90.00
_cell.angle_gamma   90.00
#
_symmetry.space_group_name_H-M   'P 1'
#
loop_
_entity.id
_entity.type
_entity.pdbx_description
1 polymer ?
#
loop_
_entity_poly.entity_id
_entity_poly.type
_entity_poly.pdbx_seq_one_letter_code
_entity_poly.pdbx_strand_id
1 'polypeptide(L)'
;MASSKTLEQAIADITIWRKGEQRAPHKPLLLLYVLANYQQGHARLFDYGTEVRDQLHSLLERFGPQRAQYRPDMPFWRLQGDGFWELQNAERCSTSGTSKQPPAGELVEHHVAGGFDEQHYTRLINSKNLINSIAQQILEAHFTESIQEELADELGFNLLQIRKQRDPLFRQQVLRAYNYQCAVCGFNMRHDNTSVALEAAHIKWKQFGGPCEIANGLALCAIHHKAFDKGSLGVDENMRVQISSAVNGNSVVSRFFWDFAGAQIHLPLQKENYPQANYIEWHIREIFRK
;
A
#
# COMPACT_ATOMS: atom_id res chain seq x y z
N MET A 1 -17.64 -27.16 19.62
CA MET A 1 -16.79 -26.03 20.05
C MET A 1 -16.11 -25.50 18.80
N ALA A 2 -16.57 -24.37 18.26
CA ALA A 2 -15.91 -23.73 17.13
C ALA A 2 -14.52 -23.27 17.60
N SER A 3 -13.46 -23.67 16.90
CA SER A 3 -12.11 -23.17 17.13
C SER A 3 -12.18 -21.63 17.03
N SER A 4 -11.94 -20.94 18.16
CA SER A 4 -11.78 -19.48 18.13
C SER A 4 -10.60 -19.18 17.22
N LYS A 5 -10.85 -18.52 16.09
CA LYS A 5 -9.77 -18.04 15.22
C LYS A 5 -8.84 -17.17 16.05
N THR A 6 -7.53 -17.31 15.84
CA THR A 6 -6.55 -16.40 16.43
C THR A 6 -6.70 -15.01 15.80
N LEU A 7 -6.28 -13.96 16.50
CA LEU A 7 -6.31 -12.59 15.99
C LEU A 7 -5.55 -12.46 14.65
N GLU A 8 -4.41 -13.12 14.56
CA GLU A 8 -3.56 -13.18 13.37
C GLU A 8 -4.31 -13.78 12.18
N GLN A 9 -5.11 -14.84 12.41
CA GLN A 9 -5.95 -15.45 11.39
C GLN A 9 -7.14 -14.56 11.02
N ALA A 10 -7.77 -13.93 12.01
CA ALA A 10 -8.87 -13.00 11.76
C ALA A 10 -8.40 -11.78 10.93
N ILE A 11 -7.18 -11.30 11.18
CA ILE A 11 -6.55 -10.24 10.39
C ILE A 11 -6.14 -10.74 9.00
N ALA A 12 -5.67 -11.99 8.86
CA ALA A 12 -5.41 -12.59 7.54
C ALA A 12 -6.68 -12.62 6.68
N ASP A 13 -7.81 -12.90 7.33
CA ASP A 13 -9.10 -13.12 6.69
C ASP A 13 -9.96 -11.85 6.60
N ILE A 14 -9.41 -10.65 6.86
CA ILE A 14 -10.20 -9.41 6.86
C ILE A 14 -10.97 -9.26 5.54
N THR A 15 -12.25 -8.90 5.69
CA THR A 15 -13.14 -8.70 4.55
C THR A 15 -12.79 -7.38 3.88
N ILE A 16 -12.04 -7.46 2.79
CA ILE A 16 -11.70 -6.32 1.95
C ILE A 16 -12.73 -6.23 0.83
N TRP A 17 -13.22 -5.01 0.57
CA TRP A 17 -14.09 -4.77 -0.58
C TRP A 17 -13.33 -5.09 -1.87
N ARG A 18 -13.92 -5.95 -2.71
CA ARG A 18 -13.34 -6.36 -3.99
C ARG A 18 -14.26 -5.93 -5.12
N LYS A 19 -13.70 -5.23 -6.11
CA LYS A 19 -14.32 -4.99 -7.42
C LYS A 19 -13.26 -5.23 -8.49
N GLY A 20 -13.27 -6.43 -9.06
CA GLY A 20 -12.21 -6.87 -9.97
C GLY A 20 -10.85 -6.77 -9.29
N GLU A 21 -9.93 -6.05 -9.93
CA GLU A 21 -8.52 -5.93 -9.51
C GLU A 21 -8.21 -4.62 -8.76
N GLN A 22 -9.23 -3.93 -8.27
CA GLN A 22 -9.06 -2.66 -7.56
C GLN A 22 -8.44 -2.82 -6.17
N ARG A 23 -7.53 -1.93 -5.81
CA ARG A 23 -6.96 -1.87 -4.46
C ARG A 23 -7.93 -1.20 -3.50
N ALA A 24 -8.07 -1.76 -2.30
CA ALA A 24 -8.88 -1.21 -1.22
C ALA A 24 -8.13 -1.22 0.13
N PRO A 25 -7.15 -0.31 0.33
CA PRO A 25 -6.27 -0.32 1.51
C PRO A 25 -6.90 0.27 2.78
N HIS A 26 -8.20 0.60 2.76
CA HIS A 26 -8.92 1.26 3.84
C HIS A 26 -8.81 0.57 5.20
N LYS A 27 -9.20 -0.71 5.28
CA LYS A 27 -9.08 -1.49 6.52
C LYS A 27 -7.62 -1.74 6.92
N PRO A 28 -6.72 -2.16 6.00
CA PRO A 28 -5.29 -2.27 6.28
C PRO A 28 -4.68 -1.02 6.92
N LEU A 29 -4.91 0.16 6.33
CA LEU A 29 -4.35 1.43 6.84
C LEU A 29 -4.94 1.81 8.19
N LEU A 30 -6.24 1.60 8.41
CA LEU A 30 -6.86 1.83 9.73
C LEU A 30 -6.25 0.92 10.79
N LEU A 31 -6.09 -0.37 10.49
CA LEU A 31 -5.51 -1.32 11.44
C LEU A 31 -4.05 -0.95 11.77
N LEU A 32 -3.24 -0.59 10.78
CA LEU A 32 -1.87 -0.13 11.00
C LEU A 32 -1.83 1.13 11.88
N TYR A 33 -2.71 2.10 11.62
CA TYR A 33 -2.81 3.31 12.45
C TYR A 33 -3.15 2.98 13.91
N VAL A 34 -4.14 2.13 14.15
CA VAL A 34 -4.58 1.71 15.49
C VAL A 34 -3.48 0.95 16.23
N LEU A 35 -2.84 0.01 15.55
CA LEU A 35 -1.75 -0.79 16.11
C LEU A 35 -0.55 0.08 16.54
N ALA A 36 -0.19 1.06 15.72
CA ALA A 36 0.87 2.02 16.04
C ALA A 36 0.56 2.82 17.32
N ASN A 37 -0.68 3.29 17.46
CA ASN A 37 -1.13 4.02 18.65
C ASN A 37 -1.15 3.14 19.91
N TYR A 38 -1.55 1.87 19.80
CA TYR A 38 -1.45 0.94 20.94
C TYR A 38 -0.01 0.73 21.40
N GLN A 39 0.98 0.70 20.49
CA GLN A 39 2.40 0.63 20.89
C GLN A 39 2.86 1.85 21.69
N GLN A 40 2.19 2.99 21.49
CA GLN A 40 2.43 4.25 22.19
C GLN A 40 1.60 4.38 23.48
N GLY A 41 0.82 3.36 23.85
CA GLY A 41 0.05 3.33 25.10
C GLY A 41 -1.34 3.94 24.99
N HIS A 42 -1.89 4.07 23.77
CA HIS A 42 -3.25 4.56 23.57
C HIS A 42 -4.30 3.66 24.26
N ALA A 43 -5.39 4.28 24.71
CA ALA A 43 -6.54 3.59 25.26
C ALA A 43 -7.22 2.70 24.21
N ARG A 44 -8.13 1.81 24.62
CA ARG A 44 -8.71 0.80 23.71
C ARG A 44 -9.47 1.38 22.52
N LEU A 45 -10.34 2.36 22.76
CA LEU A 45 -11.25 2.90 21.76
C LEU A 45 -10.77 4.28 21.28
N PHE A 46 -10.94 4.53 19.99
CA PHE A 46 -10.60 5.79 19.31
C PHE A 46 -11.89 6.51 18.88
N ASP A 47 -12.03 7.78 19.20
CA ASP A 47 -13.10 8.62 18.66
C ASP A 47 -12.89 8.82 17.15
N TYR A 48 -13.92 8.52 16.36
CA TYR A 48 -13.87 8.62 14.91
C TYR A 48 -13.54 10.04 14.44
N GLY A 49 -14.22 11.04 15.01
CA GLY A 49 -14.17 12.42 14.53
C GLY A 49 -12.86 13.12 14.88
N THR A 50 -12.35 12.90 16.09
CA THR A 50 -11.16 13.61 16.59
C THR A 50 -9.87 12.84 16.38
N GLU A 51 -9.89 11.51 16.30
CA GLU A 51 -8.67 10.69 16.31
C GLU A 51 -8.45 9.89 15.02
N VAL A 52 -9.51 9.49 14.32
CA VAL A 52 -9.38 8.58 13.16
C VAL A 52 -9.56 9.28 11.82
N ARG A 53 -10.59 10.12 11.67
CA ARG A 53 -11.05 10.62 10.36
C ARG A 53 -9.93 11.22 9.53
N ASP A 54 -9.22 12.20 10.08
CA ASP A 54 -8.26 12.99 9.32
C ASP A 54 -6.93 12.24 9.14
N GLN A 55 -6.52 11.44 10.13
CA GLN A 55 -5.32 10.60 10.06
C GLN A 55 -5.47 9.50 9.00
N LEU A 56 -6.60 8.79 9.01
CA LEU A 56 -6.88 7.77 8.01
C LEU A 56 -7.11 8.37 6.63
N HIS A 57 -7.71 9.57 6.53
CA HIS A 57 -7.82 10.28 5.26
C HIS A 57 -6.44 10.57 4.67
N SER A 58 -5.51 11.10 5.46
CA SER A 58 -4.12 11.36 5.03
C SER A 58 -3.42 10.09 4.54
N LEU A 59 -3.55 8.98 5.27
CA LEU A 59 -2.99 7.70 4.86
C LEU A 59 -3.60 7.18 3.56
N LEU A 60 -4.91 7.28 3.40
CA LEU A 60 -5.62 6.89 2.17
C LEU A 60 -5.20 7.74 0.98
N GLU A 61 -5.07 9.05 1.19
CA GLU A 61 -4.59 9.96 0.17
C GLU A 61 -3.18 9.61 -0.25
N ARG A 62 -2.29 9.21 0.67
CA ARG A 62 -0.86 8.96 0.39
C ARG A 62 -0.50 7.55 -0.08
N PHE A 63 -1.24 6.53 0.36
CA PHE A 63 -0.92 5.11 0.11
C PHE A 63 -2.04 4.33 -0.58
N GLY A 64 -3.21 4.96 -0.76
CA GLY A 64 -4.30 4.44 -1.56
C GLY A 64 -4.27 4.89 -3.03
N PRO A 65 -5.09 4.24 -3.88
CA PRO A 65 -5.35 4.73 -5.22
C PRO A 65 -5.92 6.15 -5.21
N GLN A 66 -5.68 6.92 -6.28
CA GLN A 66 -6.32 8.22 -6.46
C GLN A 66 -7.83 8.01 -6.66
N ARG A 67 -8.65 8.64 -5.81
CA ARG A 67 -10.12 8.55 -5.84
C ARG A 67 -10.72 9.94 -5.74
N ALA A 68 -11.91 10.15 -6.31
CA ALA A 68 -12.64 11.41 -6.20
C ALA A 68 -13.09 11.71 -4.76
N GLN A 69 -13.31 10.67 -3.96
CA GLN A 69 -13.67 10.79 -2.56
C GLN A 69 -13.01 9.66 -1.76
N TYR A 70 -12.34 10.04 -0.67
CA TYR A 70 -11.86 9.10 0.35
C TYR A 70 -12.91 8.93 1.45
N ARG A 71 -13.13 7.69 1.87
CA ARG A 71 -14.18 7.33 2.84
C ARG A 71 -13.57 6.64 4.07
N PRO A 72 -12.93 7.39 4.99
CA PRO A 72 -12.35 6.84 6.22
C PRO A 72 -13.42 6.33 7.20
N ASP A 73 -14.67 6.78 7.07
CA ASP A 73 -15.84 6.26 7.79
C ASP A 73 -16.08 4.77 7.54
N MET A 74 -15.89 4.35 6.30
CA MET A 74 -16.26 3.00 5.85
C MET A 74 -15.47 1.87 6.51
N PRO A 75 -14.11 1.88 6.55
CA PRO A 75 -13.37 0.84 7.25
C PRO A 75 -13.65 0.85 8.76
N PHE A 76 -13.78 2.04 9.36
CA PHE A 76 -14.04 2.19 10.80
C PHE A 76 -15.36 1.53 11.22
N TRP A 77 -16.43 1.76 10.45
CA TRP A 77 -17.71 1.10 10.69
C TRP A 77 -17.68 -0.39 10.34
N ARG A 78 -17.08 -0.77 9.21
CA ARG A 78 -17.19 -2.14 8.66
C ARG A 78 -16.31 -3.18 9.34
N LEU A 79 -15.30 -2.77 10.11
CA LEU A 79 -14.46 -3.72 10.85
C LEU A 79 -15.26 -4.51 11.91
N GLN A 80 -16.38 -3.98 12.41
CA GLN A 80 -17.25 -4.72 13.35
C GLN A 80 -17.74 -6.07 12.77
N GLY A 81 -17.82 -6.18 11.44
CA GLY A 81 -18.21 -7.43 10.76
C GLY A 81 -17.10 -8.49 10.69
N ASP A 82 -15.86 -8.14 11.04
CA ASP A 82 -14.72 -9.06 11.03
C ASP A 82 -14.48 -9.76 12.38
N GLY A 83 -15.26 -9.41 13.42
CA GLY A 83 -15.34 -10.17 14.67
C GLY A 83 -14.24 -9.89 15.71
N PHE A 84 -13.45 -8.82 15.52
CA PHE A 84 -12.43 -8.38 16.48
C PHE A 84 -12.49 -6.87 16.79
N TRP A 85 -13.54 -6.19 16.32
CA TRP A 85 -13.68 -4.73 16.38
C TRP A 85 -15.01 -4.35 17.02
N GLU A 86 -14.97 -3.45 17.99
CA GLU A 86 -16.13 -2.96 18.71
C GLU A 86 -16.37 -1.49 18.42
N LEU A 87 -17.63 -1.08 18.47
CA LEU A 87 -18.04 0.31 18.37
C LEU A 87 -18.87 0.69 19.60
N GLN A 88 -18.62 1.88 20.13
CA GLN A 88 -19.39 2.53 21.18
C GLN A 88 -20.17 3.71 20.61
N ASN A 89 -21.39 3.95 21.10
CA ASN A 89 -22.33 4.96 20.61
C ASN A 89 -22.87 4.69 19.19
N ALA A 90 -22.56 3.53 18.60
CA ALA A 90 -23.03 3.13 17.28
C ALA A 90 -24.55 2.93 17.23
N GLU A 91 -25.19 2.60 18.36
CA GLU A 91 -26.64 2.48 18.50
C GLU A 91 -27.39 3.81 18.29
N ARG A 92 -26.68 4.94 18.38
CA ARG A 92 -27.24 6.28 18.14
C ARG A 92 -27.30 6.63 16.65
N CYS A 93 -26.56 5.92 15.81
CA CYS A 93 -26.47 6.21 14.39
C CYS A 93 -27.60 5.53 13.61
N SER A 94 -28.14 6.25 12.62
CA SER A 94 -29.13 5.74 11.69
C SER A 94 -28.48 4.77 10.71
N THR A 95 -28.95 3.52 10.69
CA THR A 95 -28.44 2.47 9.76
C THR A 95 -29.43 2.13 8.66
N SER A 96 -30.37 3.03 8.38
CA SER A 96 -31.40 2.85 7.37
C SER A 96 -30.82 2.84 5.95
N GLY A 97 -31.03 1.74 5.23
CA GLY A 97 -30.64 1.60 3.82
C GLY A 97 -30.07 0.22 3.47
N THR A 98 -29.83 -0.03 2.19
CA THR A 98 -29.31 -1.31 1.67
C THR A 98 -27.89 -1.61 2.15
N SER A 99 -27.10 -0.58 2.49
CA SER A 99 -25.73 -0.71 3.00
C SER A 99 -25.64 -0.94 4.51
N LYS A 100 -26.72 -0.74 5.28
CA LYS A 100 -26.71 -0.79 6.76
C LYS A 100 -25.56 0.00 7.39
N GLN A 101 -25.31 1.22 6.88
CA GLN A 101 -24.20 2.09 7.28
C GLN A 101 -24.72 3.51 7.52
N PRO A 102 -24.23 4.18 8.58
CA PRO A 102 -24.63 5.55 8.86
C PRO A 102 -23.90 6.57 7.99
N PRO A 103 -24.48 7.77 7.80
CA PRO A 103 -23.75 8.92 7.28
C PRO A 103 -22.49 9.22 8.11
N ALA A 104 -21.39 9.60 7.44
CA ALA A 104 -20.13 9.91 8.12
C ALA A 104 -20.25 11.04 9.17
N GLY A 105 -21.19 11.98 8.95
CA GLY A 105 -21.47 13.06 9.90
C GLY A 105 -22.01 12.55 11.25
N GLU A 106 -22.81 11.48 11.25
CA GLU A 106 -23.37 10.93 12.49
C GLU A 106 -22.30 10.26 13.36
N LEU A 107 -21.27 9.67 12.75
CA LEU A 107 -20.13 9.13 13.51
C LEU A 107 -19.42 10.22 14.31
N VAL A 108 -19.36 11.43 13.76
CA VAL A 108 -18.76 12.61 14.40
C VAL A 108 -19.72 13.18 15.44
N GLU A 109 -20.98 13.39 15.08
CA GLU A 109 -22.00 13.98 15.95
C GLU A 109 -22.24 13.15 17.21
N HIS A 110 -22.22 11.82 17.09
CA HIS A 110 -22.48 10.91 18.21
C HIS A 110 -21.22 10.43 18.93
N HIS A 111 -20.05 10.99 18.60
CA HIS A 111 -18.77 10.59 19.19
C HIS A 111 -18.59 9.08 19.17
N VAL A 112 -18.74 8.49 17.98
CA VAL A 112 -18.63 7.05 17.83
C VAL A 112 -17.16 6.68 18.03
N ALA A 113 -16.94 5.87 19.06
CA ALA A 113 -15.63 5.36 19.42
C ALA A 113 -15.49 3.91 18.95
N GLY A 114 -14.29 3.51 18.52
CA GLY A 114 -14.07 2.19 17.94
C GLY A 114 -12.65 1.69 18.11
N GLY A 115 -12.49 0.38 18.23
CA GLY A 115 -11.20 -0.24 18.47
C GLY A 115 -11.30 -1.76 18.50
N PHE A 116 -10.18 -2.43 18.83
CA PHE A 116 -10.22 -3.86 19.07
C PHE A 116 -11.11 -4.19 20.29
N ASP A 117 -11.73 -5.37 20.28
CA ASP A 117 -12.44 -5.86 21.47
C ASP A 117 -11.50 -5.99 22.69
N GLU A 118 -12.10 -6.08 23.88
CA GLU A 118 -11.36 -6.10 25.15
C GLU A 118 -10.29 -7.21 25.22
N GLN A 119 -10.62 -8.40 24.70
CA GLN A 119 -9.74 -9.57 24.72
C GLN A 119 -8.52 -9.34 23.82
N HIS A 120 -8.73 -8.88 22.59
CA HIS A 120 -7.68 -8.63 21.62
C HIS A 120 -6.84 -7.41 21.98
N TYR A 121 -7.46 -6.32 22.45
CA TYR A 121 -6.75 -5.14 22.96
C TYR A 121 -5.78 -5.52 24.08
N THR A 122 -6.25 -6.27 25.08
CA THR A 122 -5.42 -6.72 26.21
C THR A 122 -4.23 -7.55 25.72
N ARG A 123 -4.45 -8.44 24.74
CA ARG A 123 -3.36 -9.24 24.17
C ARG A 123 -2.33 -8.39 23.42
N LEU A 124 -2.79 -7.37 22.68
CA LEU A 124 -1.94 -6.48 21.89
C LEU A 124 -1.05 -5.59 22.77
N ILE A 125 -1.63 -4.91 23.78
CA ILE A 125 -0.86 -4.01 24.65
C ILE A 125 0.18 -4.74 25.50
N ASN A 126 -0.04 -6.03 25.78
CA ASN A 126 0.90 -6.88 26.51
C ASN A 126 2.00 -7.49 25.62
N SER A 127 1.97 -7.27 24.30
CA SER A 127 2.95 -7.86 23.38
C SER A 127 3.27 -6.96 22.18
N LYS A 128 4.34 -6.16 22.29
CA LYS A 128 4.88 -5.38 21.17
C LYS A 128 5.29 -6.25 19.98
N ASN A 129 5.75 -7.47 20.24
CA ASN A 129 6.10 -8.44 19.19
C ASN A 129 4.89 -8.89 18.39
N LEU A 130 3.74 -9.09 19.07
CA LEU A 130 2.49 -9.42 18.38
C LEU A 130 2.04 -8.27 17.47
N ILE A 131 2.12 -7.02 17.95
CA ILE A 131 1.79 -5.85 17.13
C ILE A 131 2.69 -5.79 15.89
N ASN A 132 4.01 -5.90 16.04
CA ASN A 132 4.94 -5.87 14.92
C ASN A 132 4.68 -7.03 13.93
N SER A 133 4.36 -8.23 14.43
CA SER A 133 4.03 -9.39 13.60
C SER A 133 2.76 -9.16 12.77
N ILE A 134 1.72 -8.61 13.39
CA ILE A 134 0.45 -8.29 12.72
C ILE A 134 0.65 -7.16 11.70
N ALA A 135 1.37 -6.11 12.07
CA ALA A 135 1.69 -5.01 11.17
C ALA A 135 2.46 -5.53 9.94
N GLN A 136 3.47 -6.37 10.15
CA GLN A 136 4.21 -7.00 9.06
C GLN A 136 3.29 -7.82 8.14
N GLN A 137 2.40 -8.64 8.71
CA GLN A 137 1.44 -9.43 7.94
C GLN A 137 0.51 -8.56 7.08
N ILE A 138 -0.01 -7.46 7.64
CA ILE A 138 -0.87 -6.50 6.91
C ILE A 138 -0.08 -5.83 5.78
N LEU A 139 1.17 -5.41 6.08
CA LEU A 139 2.04 -4.73 5.13
C LEU A 139 2.38 -5.64 3.93
N GLU A 140 2.81 -6.87 4.20
CA GLU A 140 3.17 -7.87 3.17
C GLU A 140 1.98 -8.23 2.26
N ALA A 141 0.78 -8.32 2.84
CA ALA A 141 -0.43 -8.71 2.12
C ALA A 141 -0.98 -7.61 1.20
N HIS A 142 -0.66 -6.33 1.43
CA HIS A 142 -1.38 -5.21 0.80
C HIS A 142 -0.52 -4.14 0.12
N PHE A 143 0.80 -4.14 0.36
CA PHE A 143 1.71 -3.10 -0.13
C PHE A 143 2.99 -3.70 -0.70
N THR A 144 3.63 -3.01 -1.65
CA THR A 144 4.97 -3.38 -2.14
C THR A 144 6.03 -3.08 -1.10
N GLU A 145 7.17 -3.75 -1.19
CA GLU A 145 8.27 -3.65 -0.22
C GLU A 145 8.71 -2.20 0.02
N SER A 146 8.77 -1.37 -1.02
CA SER A 146 9.16 0.04 -0.88
C SER A 146 8.17 0.86 -0.05
N ILE A 147 6.88 0.53 -0.14
CA ILE A 147 5.80 1.15 0.63
C ILE A 147 5.71 0.55 2.03
N GLN A 148 6.02 -0.74 2.19
CA GLN A 148 6.10 -1.40 3.50
C GLN A 148 7.16 -0.74 4.38
N GLU A 149 8.36 -0.47 3.83
CA GLU A 149 9.43 0.23 4.53
C GLU A 149 8.99 1.65 4.95
N GLU A 150 8.39 2.42 4.04
CA GLU A 150 7.92 3.78 4.34
C GLU A 150 6.84 3.81 5.44
N LEU A 151 5.83 2.92 5.35
CA LEU A 151 4.78 2.83 6.36
C LEU A 151 5.30 2.34 7.71
N ALA A 152 6.23 1.38 7.72
CA ALA A 152 6.80 0.86 8.94
C ALA A 152 7.64 1.92 9.67
N ASP A 153 8.46 2.66 8.94
CA ASP A 153 9.26 3.75 9.49
C ASP A 153 8.37 4.88 10.04
N GLU A 154 7.33 5.27 9.29
CA GLU A 154 6.40 6.33 9.71
C GLU A 154 5.58 5.96 10.94
N LEU A 155 5.10 4.72 11.00
CA LEU A 155 4.22 4.25 12.09
C LEU A 155 5.00 3.61 13.26
N GLY A 156 6.33 3.52 13.17
CA GLY A 156 7.20 3.03 14.25
C GLY A 156 7.22 1.51 14.41
N PHE A 157 6.90 0.75 13.35
CA PHE A 157 6.94 -0.72 13.39
C PHE A 157 8.37 -1.25 13.19
N ASN A 158 8.76 -2.21 14.03
CA ASN A 158 10.02 -2.93 13.84
C ASN A 158 9.76 -4.25 13.10
N LEU A 159 9.97 -4.23 11.79
CA LEU A 159 9.75 -5.39 10.93
C LEU A 159 10.97 -6.32 10.97
N LEU A 160 10.77 -7.52 11.51
CA LEU A 160 11.86 -8.47 11.78
C LEU A 160 12.41 -9.16 10.51
N GLN A 161 11.72 -9.07 9.36
CA GLN A 161 11.97 -9.95 8.21
C GLN A 161 11.90 -9.34 6.79
N ILE A 162 11.79 -8.01 6.61
CA ILE A 162 11.55 -7.39 5.28
C ILE A 162 12.52 -7.90 4.18
N ARG A 163 13.76 -8.22 4.54
CA ARG A 163 14.83 -8.51 3.57
C ARG A 163 14.73 -9.86 2.82
N LYS A 164 13.77 -10.75 3.10
CA LYS A 164 13.81 -12.15 2.60
C LYS A 164 12.88 -12.53 1.45
N GLN A 165 12.01 -11.65 0.93
CA GLN A 165 10.92 -12.07 0.02
C GLN A 165 11.05 -11.69 -1.45
N ARG A 166 12.11 -11.00 -1.90
CA ARG A 166 12.27 -10.73 -3.33
C ARG A 166 12.69 -12.00 -4.05
N ASP A 167 11.90 -12.42 -5.04
CA ASP A 167 12.22 -13.54 -5.90
C ASP A 167 13.55 -13.24 -6.64
N PRO A 168 14.64 -13.94 -6.30
CA PRO A 168 15.95 -13.66 -6.88
C PRO A 168 15.97 -13.91 -8.39
N LEU A 169 15.17 -14.87 -8.86
CA LEU A 169 15.10 -15.23 -10.28
C LEU A 169 14.38 -14.14 -11.06
N PHE A 170 13.23 -13.66 -10.56
CA PHE A 170 12.52 -12.53 -11.18
C PHE A 170 13.43 -11.32 -11.34
N ARG A 171 14.11 -10.93 -10.25
CA ARG A 171 15.04 -9.80 -10.26
C ARG A 171 16.13 -10.00 -11.31
N GLN A 172 16.77 -11.17 -11.32
CA GLN A 172 17.84 -11.47 -12.26
C GLN A 172 17.35 -11.42 -13.72
N GLN A 173 16.19 -11.99 -14.01
CA GLN A 173 15.60 -12.04 -15.35
C GLN A 173 15.25 -10.65 -15.87
N VAL A 174 14.58 -9.83 -15.04
CA VAL A 174 14.23 -8.44 -15.41
C VAL A 174 15.49 -7.62 -15.63
N LEU A 175 16.43 -7.61 -14.69
CA LEU A 175 17.66 -6.81 -14.87
C LEU A 175 18.44 -7.24 -16.12
N ARG A 176 18.51 -8.54 -16.42
CA ARG A 176 19.14 -9.03 -17.65
C ARG A 176 18.40 -8.57 -18.91
N ALA A 177 17.06 -8.63 -18.92
CA ALA A 177 16.25 -8.24 -20.06
C ALA A 177 16.44 -6.76 -20.43
N TYR A 178 16.62 -5.91 -19.42
CA TYR A 178 16.92 -4.48 -19.58
C TYR A 178 18.42 -4.16 -19.64
N ASN A 179 19.30 -5.15 -19.87
CA ASN A 179 20.75 -4.94 -19.95
C ASN A 179 21.36 -4.21 -18.73
N TYR A 180 20.84 -4.49 -17.53
CA TYR A 180 21.28 -3.91 -16.26
C TYR A 180 21.30 -2.37 -16.24
N GLN A 181 20.28 -1.74 -16.81
CA GLN A 181 20.07 -0.29 -16.75
C GLN A 181 18.63 0.04 -16.33
N CYS A 182 18.46 1.23 -15.74
CA CYS A 182 17.14 1.77 -15.45
C CYS A 182 16.37 2.04 -16.74
N ALA A 183 15.13 1.55 -16.83
CA ALA A 183 14.23 1.75 -17.96
C ALA A 183 13.91 3.24 -18.20
N VAL A 184 13.96 4.08 -17.16
CA VAL A 184 13.64 5.51 -17.26
C VAL A 184 14.87 6.33 -17.63
N CYS A 185 15.95 6.25 -16.84
CA CYS A 185 17.10 7.16 -16.97
C CYS A 185 18.38 6.53 -17.49
N GLY A 186 18.39 5.23 -17.78
CA GLY A 186 19.58 4.52 -18.24
C GLY A 186 20.66 4.30 -17.17
N PHE A 187 20.42 4.69 -15.90
CA PHE A 187 21.36 4.48 -14.81
C PHE A 187 21.77 3.00 -14.70
N ASN A 188 23.08 2.74 -14.76
CA ASN A 188 23.66 1.40 -14.85
C ASN A 188 24.92 1.23 -13.99
N MET A 189 25.00 1.96 -12.87
CA MET A 189 26.19 1.95 -12.00
C MET A 189 26.52 0.54 -11.51
N ARG A 190 27.81 0.20 -11.57
CA ARG A 190 28.36 -1.05 -11.05
C ARG A 190 29.48 -0.74 -10.06
N HIS A 191 29.58 -1.59 -9.04
CA HIS A 191 30.76 -1.69 -8.19
C HIS A 191 31.28 -3.11 -8.38
N ASP A 192 32.46 -3.22 -8.98
CA ASP A 192 33.00 -4.48 -9.50
C ASP A 192 31.98 -5.21 -10.39
N ASN A 193 31.64 -6.44 -10.01
CA ASN A 193 30.73 -7.29 -10.77
C ASN A 193 29.26 -7.11 -10.36
N THR A 194 28.94 -6.21 -9.43
CA THR A 194 27.59 -6.06 -8.87
C THR A 194 26.95 -4.74 -9.30
N SER A 195 25.71 -4.80 -9.79
CA SER A 195 24.91 -3.60 -10.05
C SER A 195 24.50 -2.93 -8.75
N VAL A 196 24.68 -1.60 -8.69
CA VAL A 196 24.33 -0.79 -7.52
C VAL A 196 23.00 -0.09 -7.78
N ALA A 197 22.13 -0.04 -6.76
CA ALA A 197 20.89 0.73 -6.77
C ALA A 197 19.94 0.48 -7.97
N LEU A 198 20.00 -0.71 -8.57
CA LEU A 198 19.05 -1.18 -9.58
C LEU A 198 18.14 -2.24 -8.99
N GLU A 199 16.85 -2.17 -9.31
CA GLU A 199 15.80 -3.06 -8.80
C GLU A 199 14.85 -3.51 -9.91
N ALA A 200 14.16 -4.62 -9.66
CA ALA A 200 13.09 -5.09 -10.53
C ALA A 200 11.76 -4.71 -9.88
N ALA A 201 11.09 -3.72 -10.48
CA ALA A 201 9.78 -3.26 -10.05
C ALA A 201 8.69 -4.08 -10.76
N HIS A 202 7.66 -4.46 -10.02
CA HIS A 202 6.46 -5.03 -10.63
C HIS A 202 5.57 -3.91 -11.15
N ILE A 203 5.13 -4.00 -12.41
CA ILE A 203 4.16 -3.06 -12.98
C ILE A 203 2.81 -3.25 -12.28
N LYS A 204 2.29 -4.48 -12.32
CA LYS A 204 1.18 -4.93 -11.49
C LYS A 204 1.72 -5.58 -10.21
N TRP A 205 1.30 -5.07 -9.06
CA TRP A 205 1.79 -5.54 -7.77
C TRP A 205 1.44 -7.01 -7.52
N LYS A 206 2.39 -7.75 -6.93
CA LYS A 206 2.25 -9.16 -6.59
C LYS A 206 1.06 -9.41 -5.65
N GLN A 207 0.85 -8.52 -4.67
CA GLN A 207 -0.27 -8.55 -3.72
C GLN A 207 -1.65 -8.50 -4.40
N PHE A 208 -1.71 -8.05 -5.65
CA PHE A 208 -2.93 -7.93 -6.45
C PHE A 208 -2.90 -8.80 -7.71
N GLY A 209 -2.12 -9.90 -7.68
CA GLY A 209 -2.10 -10.92 -8.73
C GLY A 209 -1.16 -10.63 -9.89
N GLY A 210 -0.17 -9.73 -9.71
CA GLY A 210 0.89 -9.53 -10.68
C GLY A 210 1.89 -10.70 -10.69
N PRO A 211 2.14 -11.36 -11.84
CA PRO A 211 3.09 -12.47 -11.93
C PRO A 211 4.55 -11.99 -11.89
N CYS A 212 5.43 -12.88 -11.44
CA CYS A 212 6.88 -12.70 -11.49
C CYS A 212 7.43 -13.04 -12.91
N GLU A 213 7.04 -12.28 -13.92
CA GLU A 213 7.49 -12.47 -15.31
C GLU A 213 8.07 -11.18 -15.90
N ILE A 214 8.97 -11.29 -16.88
CA ILE A 214 9.69 -10.14 -17.43
C ILE A 214 8.73 -9.09 -17.99
N ALA A 215 7.63 -9.50 -18.61
CA ALA A 215 6.60 -8.61 -19.16
C ALA A 215 5.79 -7.83 -18.10
N ASN A 216 5.84 -8.25 -16.82
CA ASN A 216 5.32 -7.49 -15.67
C ASN A 216 6.44 -6.76 -14.91
N GLY A 217 7.65 -6.71 -15.46
CA GLY A 217 8.83 -6.18 -14.80
C GLY A 217 9.42 -4.95 -15.49
N LEU A 218 9.82 -3.97 -14.68
CA LEU A 218 10.70 -2.87 -15.09
C LEU A 218 11.99 -2.92 -14.30
N ALA A 219 13.14 -2.81 -14.97
CA ALA A 219 14.39 -2.53 -14.28
C ALA A 219 14.43 -1.03 -13.95
N LEU A 220 14.43 -0.64 -12.68
CA LEU A 220 14.42 0.76 -12.25
C LEU A 220 15.55 1.03 -11.26
N CYS A 221 16.13 2.23 -11.29
CA CYS A 221 17.01 2.64 -10.20
C CYS A 221 16.19 2.86 -8.92
N ALA A 222 16.81 2.84 -7.74
CA ALA A 222 16.11 2.94 -6.46
C ALA A 222 15.18 4.16 -6.35
N ILE A 223 15.57 5.30 -6.94
CA ILE A 223 14.77 6.53 -6.96
C ILE A 223 13.51 6.33 -7.84
N HIS A 224 13.68 5.85 -9.07
CA HIS A 224 12.55 5.63 -9.97
C HIS A 224 11.64 4.50 -9.50
N HIS A 225 12.19 3.46 -8.89
CA HIS A 225 11.41 2.37 -8.31
C HIS A 225 10.48 2.90 -7.22
N LYS A 226 11.02 3.66 -6.24
CA LYS A 226 10.19 4.22 -5.17
C LYS A 226 9.14 5.19 -5.71
N ALA A 227 9.51 6.04 -6.68
CA ALA A 227 8.55 6.94 -7.31
C ALA A 227 7.46 6.22 -8.10
N PHE A 228 7.78 5.09 -8.73
CA PHE A 228 6.84 4.26 -9.48
C PHE A 228 5.83 3.57 -8.56
N ASP A 229 6.29 2.99 -7.45
CA ASP A 229 5.42 2.38 -6.43
C ASP A 229 4.54 3.42 -5.72
N LYS A 230 5.05 4.64 -5.52
CA LYS A 230 4.27 5.72 -4.92
C LYS A 230 3.30 6.41 -5.88
N GLY A 231 3.34 6.06 -7.17
CA GLY A 231 2.51 6.65 -8.21
C GLY A 231 2.93 8.04 -8.66
N SER A 232 4.14 8.49 -8.28
CA SER A 232 4.72 9.76 -8.77
C SER A 232 5.27 9.63 -10.20
N LEU A 233 5.63 8.41 -10.60
CA LEU A 233 6.06 8.03 -11.94
C LEU A 233 5.16 6.89 -12.44
N GLY A 234 4.79 6.93 -13.71
CA GLY A 234 4.09 5.87 -14.42
C GLY A 234 4.67 5.67 -15.82
N VAL A 235 4.16 4.67 -16.52
CA VAL A 235 4.44 4.43 -17.95
C VAL A 235 3.09 4.26 -18.63
N ASP A 236 2.87 4.89 -19.78
CA ASP A 236 1.65 4.74 -20.55
C ASP A 236 1.70 3.56 -21.55
N GLU A 237 0.57 3.30 -22.22
CA GLU A 237 0.43 2.24 -23.23
C GLU A 237 1.39 2.37 -24.43
N ASN A 238 1.96 3.56 -24.66
CA ASN A 238 2.96 3.82 -25.69
C ASN A 238 4.40 3.73 -25.16
N MET A 239 4.59 3.18 -23.95
CA MET A 239 5.88 3.05 -23.28
C MET A 239 6.53 4.41 -22.98
N ARG A 240 5.73 5.46 -22.77
CA ARG A 240 6.24 6.79 -22.42
C ARG A 240 6.11 7.03 -20.93
N VAL A 241 7.12 7.69 -20.36
CA VAL A 241 7.14 8.07 -18.96
C VAL A 241 6.07 9.12 -18.68
N GLN A 242 5.28 8.87 -17.64
CA GLN A 242 4.28 9.78 -17.10
C GLN A 242 4.75 10.26 -15.73
N ILE A 243 4.70 11.57 -15.48
CA ILE A 243 5.05 12.15 -14.18
C ILE A 243 3.79 12.78 -13.58
N SER A 244 3.51 12.45 -12.32
CA SER A 244 2.36 13.00 -11.59
C SER A 244 2.44 14.53 -11.51
N SER A 245 1.31 15.21 -11.71
CA SER A 245 1.23 16.66 -11.55
C SER A 245 1.52 17.14 -10.11
N ALA A 246 1.40 16.24 -9.13
CA ALA A 246 1.73 16.52 -7.74
C ALA A 246 3.25 16.52 -7.45
N VAL A 247 4.09 16.06 -8.38
CA VAL A 247 5.55 16.11 -8.22
C VAL A 247 6.02 17.55 -8.23
N ASN A 248 6.70 17.94 -7.16
CA ASN A 248 7.28 19.26 -6.96
C ASN A 248 8.74 19.11 -6.51
N GLY A 249 9.54 20.16 -6.71
CA GLY A 249 10.94 20.16 -6.31
C GLY A 249 11.79 21.18 -7.05
N ASN A 250 13.10 21.03 -6.93
CA ASN A 250 14.09 21.92 -7.54
C ASN A 250 14.70 21.30 -8.82
N SER A 251 15.79 21.89 -9.31
CA SER A 251 16.49 21.43 -10.51
C SER A 251 16.94 19.96 -10.47
N VAL A 252 17.15 19.38 -9.28
CA VAL A 252 17.46 17.96 -9.14
C VAL A 252 16.26 17.11 -9.51
N VAL A 253 15.05 17.50 -9.09
CA VAL A 253 13.81 16.80 -9.47
C VAL A 253 13.58 16.89 -10.98
N SER A 254 13.91 18.00 -11.63
CA SER A 254 13.87 18.10 -13.10
C SER A 254 14.69 16.98 -13.75
N ARG A 255 15.96 16.87 -13.35
CA ARG A 255 16.92 15.91 -13.92
C ARG A 255 16.54 14.46 -13.69
N PHE A 256 15.86 14.15 -12.59
CA PHE A 256 15.42 12.79 -12.30
C PHE A 256 14.02 12.48 -12.85
N PHE A 257 13.16 13.46 -13.08
CA PHE A 257 11.75 13.21 -13.41
C PHE A 257 11.26 14.00 -14.62
N TRP A 258 11.26 15.34 -14.56
CA TRP A 258 10.61 16.15 -15.61
C TRP A 258 11.34 16.08 -16.96
N ASP A 259 12.66 15.93 -16.97
CA ASP A 259 13.43 15.77 -18.21
C ASP A 259 13.07 14.47 -18.96
N PHE A 260 12.47 13.49 -18.27
CA PHE A 260 12.00 12.24 -18.84
C PHE A 260 10.51 12.24 -19.19
N ALA A 261 9.73 13.27 -18.82
CA ALA A 261 8.29 13.28 -19.07
C ALA A 261 7.98 13.15 -20.57
N GLY A 262 7.17 12.16 -20.94
CA GLY A 262 6.81 11.84 -22.33
C GLY A 262 7.90 11.11 -23.14
N ALA A 263 9.11 10.94 -22.58
CA ALA A 263 10.18 10.18 -23.22
C ALA A 263 9.85 8.67 -23.21
N GLN A 264 10.32 7.96 -24.23
CA GLN A 264 10.15 6.51 -24.31
C GLN A 264 11.11 5.83 -23.33
N ILE A 265 10.60 4.85 -22.56
CA ILE A 265 11.46 4.04 -21.70
C ILE A 265 12.41 3.18 -22.54
N HIS A 266 13.58 2.85 -21.98
CA HIS A 266 14.40 1.77 -22.51
C HIS A 266 13.62 0.46 -22.38
N LEU A 267 13.45 -0.24 -23.50
CA LEU A 267 12.74 -1.51 -23.57
C LEU A 267 13.73 -2.68 -23.56
N PRO A 268 13.26 -3.89 -23.18
CA PRO A 268 14.04 -5.09 -23.34
C PRO A 268 14.51 -5.31 -24.79
N LEU A 269 15.56 -6.09 -24.98
CA LEU A 269 16.06 -6.40 -26.34
C LEU A 269 15.07 -7.23 -27.16
N GLN A 270 14.34 -8.13 -26.49
CA GLN A 270 13.36 -9.03 -27.11
C GLN A 270 11.94 -8.46 -26.94
N LYS A 271 11.17 -8.40 -28.03
CA LYS A 271 9.82 -7.82 -28.03
C LYS A 271 8.84 -8.60 -27.16
N GLU A 272 9.05 -9.91 -27.05
CA GLU A 272 8.22 -10.81 -26.24
C GLU A 272 8.32 -10.48 -24.74
N ASN A 273 9.39 -9.78 -24.35
CA ASN A 273 9.64 -9.34 -22.97
C ASN A 273 9.14 -7.92 -22.70
N TYR A 274 8.51 -7.24 -23.65
CA TYR A 274 8.02 -5.88 -23.44
C TYR A 274 6.95 -5.86 -22.34
N PRO A 275 6.86 -4.76 -21.58
CA PRO A 275 5.74 -4.54 -20.67
C PRO A 275 4.39 -4.81 -21.35
N GLN A 276 3.55 -5.64 -20.75
CA GLN A 276 2.22 -5.89 -21.31
C GLN A 276 1.23 -4.78 -20.94
N ALA A 277 0.32 -4.48 -21.88
CA ALA A 277 -0.64 -3.38 -21.76
C ALA A 277 -1.57 -3.53 -20.55
N ASN A 278 -2.05 -4.74 -20.26
CA ASN A 278 -2.91 -5.01 -19.11
C ASN A 278 -2.27 -4.64 -17.76
N TYR A 279 -0.95 -4.87 -17.60
CA TYR A 279 -0.24 -4.47 -16.38
C TYR A 279 -0.06 -2.96 -16.29
N ILE A 280 0.27 -2.32 -17.42
CA ILE A 280 0.38 -0.86 -17.52
C ILE A 280 -0.96 -0.20 -17.15
N GLU A 281 -2.06 -0.66 -17.76
CA GLU A 281 -3.41 -0.17 -17.46
C GLU A 281 -3.77 -0.32 -15.99
N TRP A 282 -3.39 -1.45 -15.36
CA TRP A 282 -3.58 -1.65 -13.94
C TRP A 282 -2.78 -0.64 -13.11
N HIS A 283 -1.50 -0.42 -13.42
CA HIS A 283 -0.65 0.54 -12.71
C HIS A 283 -1.18 1.96 -12.83
N ILE A 284 -1.56 2.38 -14.04
CA ILE A 284 -2.16 3.71 -14.28
C ILE A 284 -3.45 3.92 -13.49
N ARG A 285 -4.25 2.87 -13.32
CA ARG A 285 -5.53 2.95 -12.61
C ARG A 285 -5.40 2.89 -11.09
N GLU A 286 -4.50 2.06 -10.57
CA GLU A 286 -4.44 1.73 -9.14
C GLU A 286 -3.29 2.39 -8.38
N ILE A 287 -2.22 2.79 -9.08
CA ILE A 287 -0.99 3.30 -8.48
C ILE A 287 -0.69 4.73 -8.92
N PHE A 288 -0.62 4.99 -10.24
CA PHE A 288 -0.26 6.30 -10.77
C PHE A 288 -1.24 7.38 -10.32
N ARG A 289 -0.68 8.54 -9.93
CA ARG A 289 -1.42 9.71 -9.47
C ARG A 289 -1.35 10.75 -10.56
N LYS A 290 -2.46 11.03 -11.22
CA LYS A 290 -2.54 12.09 -12.23
C LYS A 290 -2.32 13.45 -11.58
#